data_AF-A0A9E5RAF6-F1
#
_entry.id   AF-A0A9E5RAF6-F1
#
_cell.length_a   1.000
_cell.length_b   1.000
_cell.length_c   1.000
_cell.angle_alpha   90.00
_cell.angle_beta   90.00
_cell.angle_gamma   90.00
#
_symmetry.space_group_name_H-M   'P 1'
#
loop_
_entity.id
_entity.type
_entity.pdbx_description
1 polymer ?
#
loop_
_entity_poly.entity_id
_entity_poly.type
_entity_poly.pdbx_seq_one_letter_code
_entity_poly.pdbx_strand_id
1 'polypeptide(L)' 'MGLALLQHTFRHFWQAGQPNVGLHVDGLSLTGATRLYERAGMRIEKEYTRFEKELRPGEELARVALDEA' A
#
# COMPACT_ATOMS: atom_id res chain seq x y z
N MET A 1 -13.71 -3.22 -8.05
CA MET A 1 -12.70 -2.83 -9.05
C MET A 1 -11.29 -3.27 -8.67
N GLY A 2 -10.72 -2.82 -7.54
CA GLY A 2 -9.31 -3.09 -7.19
C GLY A 2 -8.90 -4.57 -7.17
N LEU A 3 -9.76 -5.47 -6.70
CA LEU A 3 -9.46 -6.91 -6.63
C LEU A 3 -9.25 -7.53 -8.03
N ALA A 4 -10.10 -7.17 -8.99
CA ALA A 4 -10.01 -7.68 -10.35
C ALA A 4 -8.72 -7.18 -11.04
N LEU A 5 -8.32 -5.93 -10.76
CA LEU A 5 -7.07 -5.37 -11.26
C LEU A 5 -5.85 -6.11 -10.69
N LEU A 6 -5.82 -6.39 -9.39
CA LEU A 6 -4.76 -7.16 -8.76
C LEU A 6 -4.65 -8.57 -9.37
N GLN A 7 -5.77 -9.28 -9.48
CA GLN A 7 -5.79 -10.63 -10.07
C GLN A 7 -5.36 -10.65 -11.54
N HIS A 8 -5.79 -9.66 -12.33
CA HIS A 8 -5.33 -9.50 -13.71
C HIS A 8 -3.81 -9.29 -13.78
N THR A 9 -3.30 -8.42 -12.91
CA THR A 9 -1.87 -8.09 -12.83
C THR A 9 -1.03 -9.31 -12.41
N PHE A 10 -1.50 -10.09 -11.43
CA PHE A 10 -0.81 -11.32 -10.99
C PHE A 10 -0.72 -12.36 -12.11
N ARG A 11 -1.79 -12.51 -12.91
CA ARG A 11 -1.79 -13.41 -14.06
C ARG A 11 -0.75 -13.00 -15.10
N HIS A 12 -0.59 -11.71 -15.36
CA HIS A 12 0.42 -11.20 -16.26
C HIS A 12 1.84 -11.51 -15.75
N PHE A 13 2.12 -11.25 -14.46
CA PHE A 13 3.42 -11.57 -13.87
C PHE A 13 3.73 -13.07 -13.89
N TRP A 14 2.74 -13.91 -13.62
CA TRP A 14 2.90 -15.36 -13.72
C TRP A 14 3.28 -15.81 -15.14
N GLN A 15 2.60 -15.28 -16.16
CA GLN A 15 2.90 -15.57 -17.56
C GLN A 15 4.30 -15.09 -17.98
N ALA A 16 4.79 -14.01 -17.38
CA ALA A 16 6.14 -13.49 -17.58
C ALA A 16 7.22 -14.26 -16.79
N GLY A 17 6.87 -15.32 -16.06
CA GLY A 17 7.82 -16.11 -15.27
C GLY A 17 8.25 -15.45 -13.96
N GLN A 18 7.50 -14.46 -13.47
CA GLN A 18 7.74 -13.79 -12.20
C GLN A 18 6.74 -14.28 -11.14
N PRO A 19 7.10 -15.31 -10.33
CA PRO A 19 6.16 -15.95 -9.42
C PRO A 19 5.85 -15.14 -8.16
N ASN A 20 6.66 -14.11 -7.85
CA ASN A 20 6.55 -13.31 -6.64
C ASN A 20 6.30 -11.85 -6.97
N VAL A 21 5.24 -11.28 -6.38
CA VAL A 21 4.85 -9.88 -6.50
C VAL A 21 4.62 -9.32 -5.10
N GLY A 22 5.16 -8.13 -4.84
CA GLY A 22 5.00 -7.42 -3.58
C GLY A 22 4.56 -5.98 -3.81
N LEU A 23 3.89 -5.41 -2.82
CA LEU A 23 3.53 -4.00 -2.79
C LEU A 23 3.82 -3.44 -1.39
N HIS A 24 4.26 -2.19 -1.35
CA HIS A 24 4.44 -1.46 -0.10
C HIS A 24 3.23 -0.53 0.07
N VAL A 25 2.58 -0.61 1.22
CA VAL A 25 1.43 0.23 1.57
C VAL A 25 1.60 0.73 2.98
N ASP A 26 1.12 1.94 3.24
CA ASP A 26 1.04 2.45 4.60
C ASP A 26 0.05 1.58 5.38
N GLY A 27 0.55 0.89 6.41
CA GLY A 27 -0.26 -0.01 7.25
C GLY A 27 -1.43 0.69 7.95
N LEU A 28 -1.35 2.02 8.09
CA LEU A 28 -2.40 2.89 8.64
C LEU A 28 -3.47 3.29 7.61
N SER A 29 -3.51 2.67 6.43
CA SER A 29 -4.53 2.94 5.41
C SER A 29 -5.94 2.77 6.00
N LEU A 30 -6.57 3.89 6.39
CA LEU A 30 -7.92 3.99 6.96
C LEU A 30 -8.99 3.29 6.09
N THR A 31 -8.69 3.04 4.82
CA THR A 31 -9.60 2.54 3.79
C THR A 31 -9.76 1.02 3.76
N GLY A 32 -9.10 0.28 4.67
CA GLY A 32 -9.18 -1.19 4.70
C GLY A 32 -8.42 -1.87 3.57
N ALA A 33 -7.38 -1.22 3.06
CA ALA A 33 -6.54 -1.71 1.95
C ALA A 33 -5.97 -3.11 2.23
N THR A 34 -5.60 -3.40 3.49
CA THR A 34 -5.11 -4.72 3.93
C THR A 34 -6.06 -5.85 3.55
N ARG A 35 -7.37 -5.69 3.78
CA ARG A 35 -8.38 -6.71 3.45
C ARG A 35 -8.52 -6.93 1.95
N LEU A 36 -8.30 -5.90 1.13
CA LEU A 36 -8.32 -6.03 -0.32
C LEU A 36 -7.17 -6.91 -0.81
N TYR A 37 -5.97 -6.68 -0.29
CA TYR A 37 -4.76 -7.44 -0.67
C TYR A 37 -4.83 -8.88 -0.19
N GLU A 38 -5.31 -9.11 1.04
CA GLU A 38 -5.56 -10.47 1.56
C GLU A 38 -6.54 -11.24 0.69
N ARG A 39 -7.66 -10.61 0.30
CA ARG A 39 -8.64 -11.22 -0.63
C ARG A 39 -8.06 -11.50 -2.01
N ALA A 40 -7.02 -10.79 -2.42
CA ALA A 40 -6.29 -11.06 -3.66
C ALA A 40 -5.28 -12.22 -3.52
N GLY A 41 -5.09 -12.76 -2.32
CA GLY A 41 -4.17 -13.86 -2.01
C GLY A 41 -2.80 -13.40 -1.48
N MET A 42 -2.66 -12.12 -1.12
CA MET A 42 -1.42 -11.59 -0.57
C MET A 42 -1.36 -11.77 0.95
N ARG A 43 -0.15 -11.71 1.51
CA ARG A 43 0.12 -11.72 2.94
C ARG A 43 1.12 -10.62 3.29
N ILE A 44 1.15 -10.22 4.55
CA ILE A 44 2.21 -9.34 5.07
C ILE A 44 3.51 -10.14 5.10
N GLU A 45 4.49 -9.71 4.29
CA GLU A 45 5.83 -10.30 4.29
C GLU A 45 6.78 -9.52 5.21
N LYS A 46 6.60 -8.20 5.30
CA LYS A 46 7.40 -7.29 6.13
C LYS A 46 6.55 -6.16 6.65
N GLU A 47 6.77 -5.80 7.90
CA GLU A 47 6.18 -4.63 8.55
C GLU A 47 7.28 -3.63 8.88
N TYR A 48 7.04 -2.35 8.62
CA TYR A 48 7.98 -1.27 8.87
C TYR A 48 7.32 -0.22 9.76
N THR A 49 7.98 0.12 10.86
CA THR A 49 7.56 1.24 11.71
C THR A 49 8.29 2.50 11.27
N ARG A 50 7.53 3.51 10.85
CA ARG A 50 8.08 4.82 10.50
C ARG A 50 8.21 5.66 11.77
N PHE A 51 9.42 6.05 12.11
CA PHE A 51 9.70 7.03 13.16
C PHE A 51 9.97 8.38 12.52
N GLU A 52 9.33 9.41 13.05
CA GLU A 52 9.57 10.79 12.64
C GLU A 52 10.16 11.55 13.82
N LYS A 53 11.11 12.44 13.51
CA LYS A 53 11.68 13.37 14.48
C LYS A 53 11.46 14.78 13.96
N GLU A 54 10.74 15.57 14.74
CA GLU A 54 10.62 16.99 14.48
C GLU A 54 11.99 17.65 14.68
N LEU A 55 12.54 18.20 13.60
CA LEU A 55 13.84 18.89 13.63
C LEU A 55 13.68 20.37 13.96
N ARG A 56 12.55 20.97 13.57
CA ARG A 56 12.17 22.35 13.85
C ARG A 56 10.65 22.49 13.78
N PRO A 57 10.02 23.18 14.74
CA PRO A 57 8.59 23.47 14.67
C PRO A 57 8.26 24.39 13.49
N GLY A 58 7.08 24.19 12.92
CA GLY A 58 6.56 24.97 11.80
C GLY A 58 5.40 24.28 11.11
N GLU A 59 4.92 24.89 10.04
CA GLU A 59 3.89 24.30 9.18
C GLU A 59 4.42 23.05 8.46
N GLU A 60 3.63 21.99 8.45
CA GLU A 60 3.99 20.74 7.81
C GLU A 60 3.78 20.82 6.29
N LEU A 61 4.86 21.09 5.55
CA LEU A 61 4.83 21.20 4.09
C LEU A 61 4.84 19.85 3.36
N ALA A 62 5.22 18.77 4.05
CA ALA A 62 5.38 17.45 3.45
C ALA A 62 4.05 16.68 3.26
N ARG A 63 2.99 17.10 3.97
CA ARG A 63 1.70 16.43 3.98
C ARG A 63 0.60 17.46 3.80
N VAL A 64 0.00 17.48 2.62
CA VAL A 64 -1.21 18.27 2.37
C VAL A 64 -2.40 17.37 2.71
N ALA A 65 -3.25 17.78 3.65
CA ALA A 65 -4.53 17.12 3.85
C ALA A 65 -5.33 17.25 2.55
N LEU A 66 -5.93 16.15 2.09
CA LEU A 66 -6.90 16.24 1.00
C LEU A 66 -8.13 16.94 1.60
N ASP A 67 -8.36 18.20 1.22
CA ASP A 67 -9.61 18.90 1.55
C ASP A 67 -10.77 18.09 0.97
N GLU A 68 -11.65 17.59 1.83
CA GLU A 68 -12.92 17.01 1.41
C GLU A 68 -13.83 18.14 0.93
N ALA A 69 -14.12 18.15 -0.37
CA ALA A 69 -15.10 19.02 -1.01
C ALA A 69 -16.54 18.51 -0.84
#